data_AF-A0A1I3JJB0-F1
#
_entry.id   AF-A0A1I3JJB0-F1
#
_cell.length_a   1.000
_cell.length_b   1.000
_cell.length_c   1.000
_cell.angle_alpha   90.00
_cell.angle_beta   90.00
_cell.angle_gamma   90.00
#
_symmetry.space_group_name_H-M   'P 1'
#
loop_
_entity.id
_entity.type
_entity.pdbx_description
1 polymer ?
#
loop_
_entity_poly.entity_id
_entity_poly.type
_entity_poly.pdbx_seq_one_letter_code
_entity_poly.pdbx_strand_id
1 'polypeptide(L)'
;MKRITMALICILILGCKEDPKAKKLDNNSKTETTNNTVNTAKKSTNTTSIAFLENIKNLEKDTSNNPIDSFKKEATPIAKKVINISKTNIKDALTTAKNYKHAVITVEDHTIVTLDLEDCKPSGAWGACMPKAEGYIKKGTLQYQNDYANNIIGLPDGQERLLFLF
;
A
#
# COMPACT_ATOMS: atom_id res chain seq x y z
N MET A 1 -37.57 -14.72 58.22
CA MET A 1 -36.88 -15.53 59.27
C MET A 1 -35.90 -16.48 58.59
N LYS A 2 -34.71 -16.66 59.20
CA LYS A 2 -33.49 -17.42 58.75
C LYS A 2 -32.73 -16.73 57.60
N ARG A 3 -31.62 -15.97 57.75
CA ARG A 3 -30.38 -15.99 58.57
C ARG A 3 -29.38 -17.12 58.24
N ILE A 4 -28.10 -16.69 58.03
CA ILE A 4 -26.80 -17.37 58.29
C ILE A 4 -26.29 -18.25 57.11
N THR A 5 -25.05 -18.22 56.58
CA THR A 5 -23.72 -17.57 56.82
C THR A 5 -22.82 -17.97 55.60
N MET A 6 -22.01 -17.10 55.00
CA MET A 6 -20.61 -16.72 55.33
C MET A 6 -19.51 -17.78 55.04
N ALA A 7 -18.41 -17.28 54.46
CA ALA A 7 -17.03 -17.83 54.35
C ALA A 7 -16.73 -18.71 53.11
N LEU A 8 -15.57 -18.65 52.43
CA LEU A 8 -14.29 -18.00 52.71
C LEU A 8 -13.49 -17.76 51.40
N ILE A 9 -12.59 -16.79 51.47
CA ILE A 9 -11.65 -16.24 50.49
C ILE A 9 -10.49 -17.20 50.14
N CYS A 10 -9.99 -17.15 48.90
CA CYS A 10 -8.56 -17.28 48.61
C CYS A 10 -8.12 -16.28 47.53
N ILE A 11 -7.47 -15.21 47.99
CA ILE A 11 -6.68 -14.27 47.20
C ILE A 11 -5.32 -14.93 46.94
N LEU A 12 -4.88 -14.98 45.69
CA LEU A 12 -3.45 -15.09 45.36
C LEU A 12 -3.04 -13.88 44.52
N ILE A 13 -2.50 -12.91 45.26
CA ILE A 13 -1.65 -11.82 44.77
C ILE A 13 -0.25 -12.39 44.52
N LEU A 14 0.24 -12.28 43.29
CA LEU A 14 1.67 -12.25 42.99
C LEU A 14 1.92 -11.02 42.12
N GLY A 15 2.13 -9.90 42.81
CA GLY A 15 2.80 -8.75 42.23
C GLY A 15 4.31 -8.97 42.28
N CYS A 16 4.99 -8.67 41.18
CA CYS A 16 6.40 -8.30 41.20
C CYS A 16 6.50 -6.85 40.74
N LYS A 17 6.96 -5.98 41.63
CA LYS A 17 7.37 -4.60 41.34
C LYS A 17 8.90 -4.50 41.45
N GLU A 18 9.46 -3.94 40.37
CA GLU A 18 10.52 -2.91 40.28
C GLU A 18 12.02 -3.27 40.50
N ASP A 19 12.82 -2.70 39.58
CA ASP A 19 14.27 -2.80 39.32
C ASP A 19 15.19 -2.21 40.42
N PRO A 20 16.53 -2.35 40.31
CA PRO A 20 17.31 -1.23 39.74
C PRO A 20 18.65 -1.55 38.99
N LYS A 21 18.88 -0.74 37.94
CA LYS A 21 20.10 0.00 37.52
C LYS A 21 21.43 -0.70 37.15
N ALA A 22 21.77 -0.44 35.87
CA ALA A 22 22.96 0.26 35.36
C ALA A 22 24.29 -0.49 35.13
N LYS A 23 24.78 -0.39 33.89
CA LYS A 23 26.15 0.08 33.57
C LYS A 23 26.19 0.75 32.20
N LYS A 24 26.61 2.02 32.20
CA LYS A 24 27.17 2.75 31.05
C LYS A 24 28.59 2.24 30.77
N LEU A 25 29.00 2.27 29.51
CA LEU A 25 30.37 2.63 29.15
C LEU A 25 30.34 3.49 27.89
N ASP A 26 30.72 4.75 28.06
CA ASP A 26 31.08 5.67 26.99
C ASP A 26 32.48 5.28 26.46
N ASN A 27 32.74 5.44 25.17
CA ASN A 27 33.96 6.14 24.75
C ASN A 27 33.87 6.70 23.33
N ASN A 28 34.33 7.95 23.29
CA ASN A 28 34.30 8.95 22.25
C ASN A 28 35.50 8.76 21.29
N SER A 29 35.33 8.99 19.99
CA SER A 29 36.39 9.65 19.20
C SER A 29 35.84 10.33 17.96
N LYS A 30 35.95 11.65 17.99
CA LYS A 30 35.89 12.62 16.90
C LYS A 30 36.99 12.33 15.87
N THR A 31 36.74 12.57 14.58
CA THR A 31 37.56 13.44 13.68
C THR A 31 36.88 13.53 12.30
N GLU A 32 36.81 14.76 11.81
CA GLU A 32 36.29 15.22 10.52
C GLU A 32 37.21 14.85 9.34
N THR A 33 36.66 14.75 8.13
CA THR A 33 37.06 15.54 6.93
C THR A 33 36.77 14.80 5.63
N THR A 34 35.80 15.34 4.89
CA THR A 34 35.77 15.67 3.46
C THR A 34 36.56 14.78 2.49
N ASN A 35 35.87 14.21 1.50
CA ASN A 35 36.17 14.53 0.09
C ASN A 35 35.00 14.26 -0.85
N ASN A 36 34.74 15.30 -1.65
CA ASN A 36 33.81 15.36 -2.77
C ASN A 36 34.05 14.23 -3.77
N THR A 37 32.97 13.64 -4.25
CA THR A 37 32.86 13.30 -5.67
C THR A 37 31.41 13.49 -6.08
N VAL A 38 31.12 14.71 -6.53
CA VAL A 38 29.97 14.99 -7.41
C VAL A 38 30.29 14.31 -8.73
N ASN A 39 29.93 13.02 -8.84
CA ASN A 39 29.74 12.41 -10.13
C ASN A 39 28.36 12.86 -10.61
N THR A 40 28.38 13.90 -11.44
CA THR A 40 27.29 14.25 -12.33
C THR A 40 27.04 13.05 -13.25
N ALA A 41 26.26 12.09 -12.76
CA ALA A 41 25.68 11.04 -13.57
C ALA A 41 24.72 11.74 -14.52
N LYS A 42 25.18 11.87 -15.76
CA LYS A 42 24.41 12.20 -16.94
C LYS A 42 23.08 11.45 -16.85
N LYS A 43 22.00 12.19 -16.55
CA LYS A 43 20.62 11.71 -16.57
C LYS A 43 20.32 11.28 -18.01
N SER A 44 20.65 10.03 -18.31
CA SER A 44 20.14 9.32 -19.45
C SER A 44 18.68 9.04 -19.13
N THR A 45 17.81 9.95 -19.51
CA THR A 45 16.35 9.78 -19.49
C THR A 45 15.97 8.76 -20.56
N ASN A 46 16.36 7.50 -20.36
CA ASN A 46 15.63 6.38 -20.93
C ASN A 46 14.43 6.22 -20.01
N THR A 47 13.36 6.98 -20.28
CA THR A 47 12.10 6.80 -19.56
C THR A 47 11.55 5.45 -20.00
N THR A 48 11.88 4.39 -19.27
CA THR A 48 11.25 3.07 -19.43
C THR A 48 9.75 3.28 -19.21
N SER A 49 8.99 3.25 -20.30
CA SER A 49 7.54 3.46 -20.28
C SER A 49 6.86 2.11 -20.14
N ILE A 50 5.96 1.97 -19.17
CA ILE A 50 5.17 0.75 -18.99
C ILE A 50 4.05 0.77 -20.04
N ALA A 51 3.97 -0.28 -20.87
CA ALA A 51 2.98 -0.35 -21.95
C ALA A 51 1.53 -0.18 -21.46
N PHE A 52 1.21 -0.66 -20.25
CA PHE A 52 -0.10 -0.48 -19.62
C PHE A 52 -0.45 0.99 -19.33
N LEU A 53 0.54 1.81 -18.94
CA LEU A 53 0.33 3.23 -18.64
C LEU A 53 0.09 4.08 -19.90
N GLU A 54 0.59 3.63 -21.05
CA GLU A 54 0.33 4.25 -22.34
C GLU A 54 -1.05 3.90 -22.87
N ASN A 55 -1.43 2.63 -22.74
CA ASN A 55 -2.73 2.13 -23.14
C ASN A 55 -3.06 0.87 -22.34
N ILE A 56 -4.11 0.94 -21.53
CA ILE A 56 -4.53 -0.15 -20.65
C ILE A 56 -4.79 -1.46 -21.41
N LYS A 57 -5.23 -1.39 -22.68
CA LYS A 57 -5.51 -2.56 -23.52
C LYS A 57 -4.25 -3.32 -23.91
N ASN A 58 -3.07 -2.75 -23.71
CA ASN A 58 -1.81 -3.49 -23.91
C ASN A 58 -1.67 -4.66 -22.94
N LEU A 59 -2.40 -4.67 -21.82
CA LEU A 59 -2.45 -5.82 -20.91
C LEU A 59 -2.98 -7.09 -21.60
N GLU A 60 -3.88 -6.95 -22.57
CA GLU A 60 -4.45 -8.07 -23.35
C GLU A 60 -3.43 -8.71 -24.29
N LYS A 61 -2.33 -8.01 -24.59
CA LYS A 61 -1.26 -8.46 -25.49
C LYS A 61 -0.10 -9.09 -24.73
N ASP A 62 -0.11 -9.00 -23.41
CA ASP A 62 0.90 -9.61 -22.56
C ASP A 62 0.77 -11.14 -22.64
N THR A 63 1.88 -11.81 -22.96
CA THR A 63 1.94 -13.27 -23.16
C THR A 63 2.43 -14.03 -21.93
N SER A 64 2.69 -13.33 -20.82
CA SER A 64 3.08 -13.95 -19.56
C SER A 64 1.94 -14.74 -18.93
N ASN A 65 2.29 -15.68 -18.04
CA ASN A 65 1.30 -16.50 -17.32
C ASN A 65 0.32 -15.67 -16.48
N ASN A 66 0.78 -14.50 -15.99
CA ASN A 66 -0.07 -13.54 -15.31
C ASN A 66 0.34 -12.09 -15.66
N PRO A 67 -0.37 -11.44 -16.61
CA PRO A 67 -0.11 -10.06 -17.00
C PRO A 67 -0.11 -9.05 -15.84
N ILE A 68 -0.94 -9.27 -14.82
CA ILE A 68 -1.06 -8.35 -13.67
C ILE A 68 0.17 -8.48 -12.75
N ASP A 69 0.64 -9.71 -12.52
CA ASP A 69 1.89 -9.95 -11.79
C ASP A 69 3.11 -9.44 -12.56
N SER A 70 3.13 -9.61 -13.89
CA SER A 70 4.15 -9.05 -14.76
C SER A 70 4.20 -7.52 -14.68
N PHE A 71 3.03 -6.86 -14.73
CA PHE A 71 2.94 -5.43 -14.48
C PHE A 71 3.51 -5.05 -13.11
N LYS A 72 3.16 -5.76 -12.02
CA LYS A 72 3.68 -5.46 -10.68
C LYS A 72 5.21 -5.51 -10.63
N LYS A 73 5.80 -6.54 -11.25
CA LYS A 73 7.27 -6.72 -11.32
C LYS A 73 7.95 -5.60 -12.09
N GLU A 74 7.36 -5.17 -13.22
CA GLU A 74 7.87 -4.06 -14.02
C GLU A 74 7.69 -2.72 -13.30
N ALA A 75 6.52 -2.49 -12.70
CA ALA A 75 6.12 -1.22 -12.07
C ALA A 75 6.86 -0.92 -10.77
N THR A 76 7.13 -1.93 -9.94
CA THR A 76 7.73 -1.75 -8.61
C THR A 76 9.04 -0.95 -8.62
N PRO A 77 10.04 -1.27 -9.47
CA PRO A 77 11.30 -0.52 -9.48
C PRO A 77 11.23 0.88 -10.11
N ILE A 78 10.16 1.20 -10.86
CA ILE A 78 10.05 2.46 -11.62
C ILE A 78 8.97 3.40 -11.11
N ALA A 79 8.02 2.91 -10.31
CA ALA A 79 7.07 3.74 -9.62
C ALA A 79 7.81 4.66 -8.64
N LYS A 80 7.43 5.94 -8.62
CA LYS A 80 7.98 6.91 -7.66
C LYS A 80 7.57 6.59 -6.24
N LYS A 81 6.41 5.95 -6.07
CA LYS A 81 5.88 5.51 -4.78
C LYS A 81 4.96 4.31 -4.98
N VAL A 82 5.06 3.37 -4.06
CA VAL A 82 4.14 2.23 -3.93
C VAL A 82 3.55 2.27 -2.52
N ILE A 83 2.22 2.24 -2.42
CA ILE A 83 1.50 2.32 -1.15
C ILE A 83 0.63 1.07 -1.02
N ASN A 84 0.81 0.29 0.05
CA ASN A 84 -0.15 -0.74 0.42
C ASN A 84 -1.39 -0.06 1.04
N ILE A 85 -2.51 -0.07 0.33
CA ILE A 85 -3.73 0.64 0.71
C ILE A 85 -4.63 -0.23 1.59
N SER A 86 -5.20 0.40 2.60
CA SER A 86 -6.13 -0.19 3.56
C SER A 86 -7.23 0.81 3.89
N LYS A 87 -8.26 0.38 4.63
CA LYS A 87 -9.34 1.28 5.07
C LYS A 87 -8.82 2.52 5.82
N THR A 88 -7.74 2.38 6.59
CA THR A 88 -7.24 3.46 7.44
C THR A 88 -6.40 4.49 6.69
N ASN A 89 -5.81 4.13 5.54
CA ASN A 89 -4.88 5.02 4.83
C ASN A 89 -5.35 5.40 3.41
N ILE A 90 -6.41 4.79 2.87
CA ILE A 90 -6.79 4.99 1.46
C ILE A 90 -7.12 6.44 1.14
N LYS A 91 -7.71 7.18 2.10
CA LYS A 91 -8.03 8.60 1.93
C LYS A 91 -6.77 9.42 1.63
N ASP A 92 -5.74 9.26 2.47
CA ASP A 92 -4.47 9.99 2.33
C ASP A 92 -3.67 9.49 1.12
N ALA A 93 -3.77 8.20 0.80
CA ALA A 93 -3.16 7.61 -0.38
C ALA A 93 -3.74 8.20 -1.68
N LEU A 94 -5.07 8.34 -1.75
CA LEU A 94 -5.77 8.97 -2.88
C LEU A 94 -5.48 10.48 -2.97
N THR A 95 -5.39 11.19 -1.83
CA THR A 95 -4.94 12.58 -1.82
C THR A 95 -3.51 12.72 -2.33
N THR A 96 -2.62 11.82 -1.94
CA THR A 96 -1.24 11.78 -2.45
C THR A 96 -1.21 11.55 -3.97
N ALA A 97 -2.04 10.63 -4.46
CA ALA A 97 -2.11 10.23 -5.86
C ALA A 97 -2.40 11.40 -6.82
N LYS A 98 -3.13 12.43 -6.37
CA LYS A 98 -3.45 13.63 -7.19
C LYS A 98 -2.22 14.41 -7.67
N ASN A 99 -1.05 14.19 -7.04
CA ASN A 99 0.21 14.83 -7.42
C ASN A 99 1.00 14.03 -8.47
N TYR A 100 0.44 12.93 -8.98
CA TYR A 100 1.08 12.03 -9.91
C TYR A 100 0.29 11.97 -11.21
N LYS A 101 1.00 11.71 -12.31
CA LYS A 101 0.36 11.67 -13.64
C LYS A 101 -0.45 10.40 -13.80
N HIS A 102 0.05 9.29 -13.25
CA HIS A 102 -0.65 8.02 -13.27
C HIS A 102 -0.74 7.43 -11.86
N ALA A 103 -1.92 6.89 -11.56
CA ALA A 103 -2.21 6.14 -10.35
C ALA A 103 -2.85 4.81 -10.74
N VAL A 104 -2.26 3.71 -10.29
CA VAL A 104 -2.73 2.35 -10.61
C VAL A 104 -2.91 1.55 -9.34
N ILE A 105 -4.07 0.96 -9.13
CA ILE A 105 -4.30 0.00 -8.05
C ILE A 105 -4.22 -1.41 -8.61
N THR A 106 -3.51 -2.29 -7.91
CA THR A 106 -3.62 -3.74 -8.07
C THR A 106 -4.26 -4.35 -6.83
N VAL A 107 -5.05 -5.41 -7.00
CA VAL A 107 -5.47 -6.30 -5.92
C VAL A 107 -4.82 -7.65 -6.19
N GLU A 108 -3.96 -8.06 -5.27
CA GLU A 108 -3.10 -9.25 -5.39
C GLU A 108 -2.50 -9.35 -6.80
N ASP A 109 -2.83 -10.41 -7.54
CA ASP A 109 -2.41 -10.65 -8.92
C ASP A 109 -3.60 -10.81 -9.88
N HIS A 110 -4.81 -10.42 -9.45
CA HIS A 110 -6.05 -10.68 -10.18
C HIS A 110 -6.84 -9.43 -10.56
N THR A 111 -6.52 -8.25 -10.05
CA THR A 111 -7.18 -6.99 -10.45
C THR A 111 -6.14 -5.91 -10.69
N ILE A 112 -6.33 -5.10 -11.73
CA ILE A 112 -5.53 -3.91 -12.03
C ILE A 112 -6.44 -2.81 -12.58
N VAL A 113 -6.31 -1.58 -12.07
CA VAL A 113 -7.07 -0.43 -12.57
C VAL A 113 -6.25 0.86 -12.54
N THR A 114 -6.38 1.68 -13.57
CA THR A 114 -6.00 3.10 -13.54
C THR A 114 -7.10 3.92 -12.87
N LEU A 115 -6.74 5.05 -12.28
CA LEU A 115 -7.68 5.91 -11.57
C LEU A 115 -7.83 7.26 -12.26
N ASP A 116 -9.08 7.68 -12.47
CA ASP A 116 -9.43 9.09 -12.70
C ASP A 116 -9.69 9.73 -11.33
N LEU A 117 -8.75 10.53 -10.86
CA LEU A 117 -8.77 11.10 -9.51
C LEU A 117 -9.69 12.32 -9.37
N GLU A 118 -10.28 12.79 -10.47
CA GLU A 118 -11.16 13.96 -10.50
C GLU A 118 -12.64 13.56 -10.50
N ASP A 119 -13.01 12.41 -11.08
CA ASP A 119 -14.34 11.81 -10.95
C ASP A 119 -14.35 10.80 -9.79
N CYS A 120 -15.05 11.08 -8.68
CA CYS A 120 -15.11 10.17 -7.55
C CYS A 120 -16.49 10.09 -6.91
N LYS A 121 -16.77 8.94 -6.26
CA LYS A 121 -18.01 8.67 -5.52
C LYS A 121 -17.71 8.32 -4.06
N PRO A 122 -18.45 8.85 -3.07
CA PRO A 122 -18.31 8.46 -1.67
C PRO A 122 -18.54 6.95 -1.46
N SER A 123 -17.64 6.31 -0.72
CA SER A 123 -17.77 4.91 -0.30
C SER A 123 -17.79 4.81 1.23
N GLY A 124 -18.90 4.33 1.79
CA GLY A 124 -19.00 4.08 3.24
C GLY A 124 -18.08 2.95 3.72
N ALA A 125 -17.84 1.94 2.87
CA ALA A 125 -16.95 0.81 3.20
C ALA A 125 -15.49 1.27 3.36
N TRP A 126 -15.00 2.04 2.39
CA TRP A 126 -13.63 2.56 2.37
C TRP A 126 -13.45 3.85 3.17
N GLY A 127 -14.52 4.58 3.50
CA GLY A 127 -14.45 5.85 4.21
C GLY A 127 -13.78 6.97 3.41
N ALA A 128 -13.81 6.89 2.07
CA ALA A 128 -13.16 7.82 1.16
C ALA A 128 -14.00 8.09 -0.09
N CYS A 129 -13.68 9.16 -0.82
CA CYS A 129 -14.19 9.37 -2.17
C CYS A 129 -13.38 8.48 -3.11
N MET A 130 -14.02 7.44 -3.64
CA MET A 130 -13.37 6.42 -4.44
C MET A 130 -13.42 6.85 -5.91
N PRO A 131 -12.27 6.97 -6.59
CA PRO A 131 -12.20 7.48 -7.95
C PRO A 131 -12.87 6.53 -8.95
N LYS A 132 -13.29 7.07 -10.09
CA LYS A 132 -13.61 6.28 -11.26
C LYS A 132 -12.36 5.55 -11.73
N ALA A 133 -12.53 4.34 -12.21
CA ALA A 133 -11.44 3.43 -12.47
C ALA A 133 -11.71 2.60 -13.71
N GLU A 134 -10.66 2.31 -14.45
CA GLU A 134 -10.71 1.54 -15.69
C GLU A 134 -9.58 0.49 -15.67
N GLY A 135 -9.87 -0.74 -16.07
CA GLY A 135 -8.85 -1.79 -16.08
C GLY A 135 -9.44 -3.18 -16.22
N TYR A 136 -8.88 -4.17 -15.51
CA TYR A 136 -9.19 -5.57 -15.70
C TYR A 136 -9.27 -6.36 -14.39
N ILE A 137 -10.15 -7.36 -14.38
CA ILE A 137 -10.16 -8.45 -13.41
C ILE A 137 -9.86 -9.76 -14.14
N LYS A 138 -8.89 -10.53 -13.67
CA LYS A 138 -8.54 -11.87 -14.16
C LYS A 138 -9.42 -12.93 -13.49
N LYS A 139 -10.33 -13.52 -14.25
CA LYS A 139 -11.16 -14.68 -13.84
C LYS A 139 -10.99 -15.81 -14.84
N GLY A 140 -9.75 -16.29 -14.99
CA GLY A 140 -9.31 -17.10 -16.13
C GLY A 140 -8.80 -16.21 -17.26
N THR A 141 -9.71 -15.52 -17.94
CA THR A 141 -9.38 -14.46 -18.90
C THR A 141 -9.44 -13.07 -18.25
N LEU A 142 -8.82 -12.07 -18.90
CA LEU A 142 -8.94 -10.67 -18.51
C LEU A 142 -10.35 -10.16 -18.87
N GLN A 143 -11.05 -9.62 -17.89
CA GLN A 143 -12.37 -9.01 -18.05
C GLN A 143 -12.26 -7.52 -17.81
N TYR A 144 -12.46 -6.74 -18.86
CA TYR A 144 -12.43 -5.28 -18.79
C TYR A 144 -13.49 -4.74 -17.82
N GLN A 145 -13.12 -3.73 -17.04
CA GLN A 145 -13.97 -3.04 -16.07
C GLN A 145 -13.86 -1.53 -16.26
N ASN A 146 -14.97 -0.83 -16.06
CA ASN A 146 -15.04 0.62 -16.04
C ASN A 146 -16.16 1.06 -15.09
N ASP A 147 -15.80 1.41 -13.86
CA ASP A 147 -16.71 1.75 -12.77
C ASP A 147 -15.92 2.48 -11.67
N TYR A 148 -16.56 2.88 -10.57
CA TYR A 148 -15.86 3.39 -9.39
C TYR A 148 -15.01 2.30 -8.75
N ALA A 149 -13.81 2.68 -8.32
CA ALA A 149 -12.78 1.77 -7.82
C ALA A 149 -13.31 0.85 -6.70
N ASN A 150 -14.20 1.33 -5.83
CA ASN A 150 -14.77 0.52 -4.76
C ASN A 150 -15.62 -0.67 -5.25
N ASN A 151 -16.16 -0.62 -6.46
CA ASN A 151 -16.91 -1.72 -7.05
C ASN A 151 -15.97 -2.77 -7.69
N ILE A 152 -14.76 -2.35 -8.06
CA ILE A 152 -13.79 -3.20 -8.77
C ILE A 152 -12.78 -3.84 -7.79
N ILE A 153 -12.27 -3.08 -6.82
CA ILE A 153 -11.24 -3.53 -5.86
C ILE A 153 -11.82 -4.22 -4.62
N GLY A 154 -13.15 -4.31 -4.54
CA GLY A 154 -13.90 -4.94 -3.46
C GLY A 154 -13.96 -4.10 -2.17
N LEU A 155 -14.37 -4.76 -1.09
CA LEU A 155 -14.42 -4.18 0.26
C LEU A 155 -13.02 -4.19 0.90
N PRO A 156 -12.74 -3.30 1.87
CA PRO A 156 -11.53 -3.42 2.66
C PRO A 156 -11.53 -4.74 3.45
N ASP A 157 -10.51 -5.55 3.21
CA ASP A 157 -10.29 -6.86 3.83
C ASP A 157 -8.78 -7.15 3.95
N GLY A 158 -8.39 -8.41 4.13
CA GLY A 158 -6.99 -8.83 4.25
C GLY A 158 -6.22 -8.94 2.94
N GLN A 159 -6.84 -8.74 1.77
CA GLN A 159 -6.15 -8.83 0.48
C GLN A 159 -5.16 -7.68 0.30
N GLU A 160 -4.00 -7.99 -0.28
CA GLU A 160 -3.02 -6.97 -0.64
C GLU A 160 -3.58 -6.06 -1.74
N ARG A 161 -3.52 -4.75 -1.50
CA ARG A 161 -3.87 -3.75 -2.50
C ARG A 161 -2.73 -2.76 -2.63
N LEU A 162 -2.07 -2.71 -3.78
CA LEU A 162 -0.95 -1.80 -4.01
C LEU A 162 -1.38 -0.68 -4.94
N LEU A 163 -1.18 0.56 -4.49
CA LEU A 163 -1.30 1.78 -5.28
C LEU A 163 0.09 2.20 -5.78
N PHE A 164 0.31 2.10 -7.07
CA PHE A 164 1.51 2.55 -7.78
C PHE A 164 1.31 3.98 -8.30
N LEU A 165 2.27 4.86 -8.04
CA LEU A 165 2.23 6.27 -8.41
C LEU A 165 3.43 6.63 -9.32
N PHE A 166 3.15 7.26 -10.46
CA PHE A 166 4.13 7.60 -11.51
C PHE A 166 4.15 9.10 -11.84
#